data_AF-A0A657LXA0-F1
#
_entry.id   AF-A0A657LXA0-F1
#
_cell.length_a   1.000
_cell.length_b   1.000
_cell.length_c   1.000
_cell.angle_alpha   90.00
_cell.angle_beta   90.00
_cell.angle_gamma   90.00
#
_symmetry.space_group_name_H-M   'P 1'
#
loop_
_entity.id
_entity.type
_entity.pdbx_description
1 polymer ?
#
loop_
_entity_poly.entity_id
_entity_poly.type
_entity_poly.pdbx_seq_one_letter_code
_entity_poly.pdbx_strand_id
1 'polypeptide(L)'
;MRYIAALTVYLALALPAHTQQIQVPPDKQEALQKVVMGLALADGCNKRLDRPEIFKDATAVFLKFAQSIELPEAEERTVTIAKTLADRPQEKETSNFSLFNEELCGDLAAGLKSELSK
;
A
#
# COMPACT_ATOMS: atom_id res chain seq x y z
N MET A 1 23.70 9.22 -9.91
CA MET A 1 22.55 9.13 -8.98
C MET A 1 21.34 9.85 -9.60
N ARG A 2 20.59 9.21 -10.52
CA ARG A 2 19.51 9.87 -11.28
C ARG A 2 18.18 9.09 -11.29
N TYR A 3 18.07 8.02 -10.47
CA TYR A 3 16.89 7.14 -10.45
C TYR A 3 15.97 7.32 -9.23
N ILE A 4 16.37 8.09 -8.22
CA ILE A 4 15.58 8.30 -7.00
C ILE A 4 14.40 9.26 -7.23
N ALA A 5 14.55 10.21 -8.17
CA ALA A 5 13.55 11.24 -8.43
C ALA A 5 12.30 10.74 -9.18
N ALA A 6 12.39 9.63 -9.92
CA ALA A 6 11.24 9.10 -10.65
C ALA A 6 10.30 8.30 -9.73
N LEU A 7 10.84 7.61 -8.71
CA LEU A 7 10.05 6.84 -7.75
C LEU A 7 9.29 7.75 -6.77
N THR A 8 9.89 8.87 -6.35
CA THR A 8 9.23 9.83 -5.44
C THR A 8 8.04 10.54 -6.06
N VAL A 9 8.06 10.80 -7.39
CA VAL A 9 6.95 11.46 -8.09
C VAL A 9 5.77 10.50 -8.30
N TYR A 10 6.02 9.21 -8.54
CA TYR A 10 4.94 8.20 -8.56
C TYR A 10 4.33 7.97 -7.18
N LEU A 11 5.16 7.93 -6.11
CA LEU A 11 4.66 7.78 -4.74
C LEU A 11 3.78 8.96 -4.28
N ALA A 12 4.12 10.19 -4.67
CA ALA A 12 3.33 11.37 -4.32
C ALA A 12 1.95 11.41 -5.02
N LEU A 13 1.79 10.72 -6.16
CA LEU A 13 0.53 10.65 -6.91
C LEU A 13 -0.29 9.40 -6.58
N ALA A 14 0.36 8.30 -6.16
CA ALA A 14 -0.31 7.05 -5.77
C ALA A 14 -1.01 7.13 -4.40
N LEU A 15 -0.54 8.03 -3.53
CA LEU A 15 -1.03 8.16 -2.17
C LEU A 15 -2.13 9.24 -2.05
N PRO A 16 -3.20 9.00 -1.28
CA PRO A 16 -4.10 10.07 -0.88
C PRO A 16 -3.31 11.20 -0.20
N ALA A 17 -3.71 12.46 -0.38
CA ALA A 17 -3.13 13.58 0.36
C ALA A 17 -3.17 13.37 1.90
N HIS A 18 -4.08 12.52 2.38
CA HIS A 18 -4.21 12.09 3.77
C HIS A 18 -3.01 11.33 4.33
N THR A 19 -2.22 10.64 3.51
CA THR A 19 -0.99 9.93 3.95
C THR A 19 0.22 10.86 4.12
N GLN A 20 0.20 12.06 3.49
CA GLN A 20 1.31 13.03 3.60
C GLN A 20 1.33 13.77 4.96
N GLN A 21 0.27 13.67 5.75
CA GLN A 21 0.16 14.32 7.06
C GLN A 21 0.40 13.38 8.24
N ILE A 22 0.72 12.11 8.00
CA ILE A 22 1.04 11.17 9.07
C ILE A 22 2.42 11.56 9.63
N GLN A 23 2.47 12.16 10.82
CA GLN A 23 3.73 12.36 11.53
C GLN A 23 4.25 11.00 11.97
N VAL A 24 5.22 10.48 11.22
CA VAL A 24 5.88 9.20 11.51
C VAL A 24 7.27 9.48 12.10
N PRO A 25 7.63 8.85 13.23
CA PRO A 25 8.98 8.91 13.77
C PRO A 25 10.05 8.56 12.71
N PRO A 26 11.22 9.22 12.69
CA PRO A 26 12.25 8.98 11.67
C PRO A 26 12.65 7.51 11.53
N ASP A 27 12.73 6.77 12.63
CA ASP A 27 13.06 5.35 12.69
C ASP A 27 11.96 4.43 12.11
N LYS A 28 10.75 4.96 11.87
CA LYS A 28 9.59 4.23 11.33
C LYS A 28 9.27 4.59 9.88
N GLN A 29 10.03 5.51 9.26
CA GLN A 29 9.77 5.95 7.88
C GLN A 29 9.94 4.83 6.85
N GLU A 30 10.94 3.98 7.02
CA GLU A 30 11.15 2.82 6.14
C GLU A 30 9.98 1.82 6.24
N ALA A 31 9.53 1.56 7.47
CA ALA A 31 8.37 0.72 7.72
C ALA A 31 7.09 1.30 7.09
N LEU A 32 6.87 2.62 7.21
CA LEU A 32 5.78 3.33 6.54
C LEU A 32 5.83 3.11 5.02
N GLN A 33 6.99 3.33 4.40
CA GLN A 33 7.15 3.14 2.95
C GLN A 33 6.82 1.71 2.53
N LYS A 34 7.27 0.72 3.30
CA LYS A 34 7.00 -0.69 3.03
C LYS A 34 5.50 -1.00 3.09
N VAL A 35 4.80 -0.59 4.16
CA VAL A 35 3.36 -0.88 4.29
C VAL A 35 2.51 -0.15 3.26
N VAL A 36 2.89 1.09 2.93
CA VAL A 36 2.22 1.88 1.89
C VAL A 36 2.40 1.26 0.51
N MET A 37 3.63 0.85 0.17
CA MET A 37 3.91 0.17 -1.10
C MET A 37 3.16 -1.16 -1.18
N GLY A 38 3.12 -1.93 -0.09
CA GLY A 38 2.34 -3.16 -0.01
C GLY A 38 0.85 -2.93 -0.27
N LEU A 39 0.27 -1.85 0.28
CA LEU A 39 -1.12 -1.49 0.08
C LEU A 39 -1.43 -1.08 -1.38
N ALA A 40 -0.55 -0.30 -2.00
CA ALA A 40 -0.69 0.07 -3.41
C ALA A 40 -0.57 -1.13 -4.36
N LEU A 41 0.36 -2.05 -4.08
CA LEU A 41 0.51 -3.28 -4.86
C LEU A 41 -0.70 -4.20 -4.66
N ALA A 42 -1.22 -4.30 -3.44
CA ALA A 42 -2.40 -5.11 -3.15
C ALA A 42 -3.66 -4.56 -3.83
N ASP A 43 -3.83 -3.24 -3.91
CA ASP A 43 -4.91 -2.60 -4.67
C ASP A 43 -4.82 -2.94 -6.16
N GLY A 44 -3.60 -2.90 -6.72
CA GLY A 44 -3.35 -3.30 -8.10
C GLY A 44 -3.66 -4.79 -8.35
N CYS A 45 -3.22 -5.69 -7.46
CA CYS A 45 -3.55 -7.11 -7.52
C CYS A 45 -5.07 -7.35 -7.45
N ASN A 46 -5.77 -6.65 -6.55
CA ASN A 46 -7.22 -6.75 -6.42
C ASN A 46 -7.93 -6.32 -7.70
N LYS A 47 -7.62 -5.13 -8.23
CA LYS A 47 -8.32 -4.58 -9.41
C LYS A 47 -8.04 -5.35 -10.70
N ARG A 48 -6.85 -5.95 -10.83
CA ARG A 48 -6.40 -6.58 -12.08
C ARG A 48 -6.60 -8.08 -12.14
N LEU A 49 -6.48 -8.75 -10.99
CA LEU A 49 -6.52 -10.21 -10.89
C LEU A 49 -7.63 -10.71 -9.97
N ASP A 50 -8.53 -9.82 -9.51
CA ASP A 50 -9.65 -10.16 -8.62
C ASP A 50 -9.20 -10.89 -7.34
N ARG A 51 -8.20 -10.29 -6.67
CA ARG A 51 -7.57 -10.78 -5.44
C ARG A 51 -7.92 -9.91 -4.21
N PRO A 52 -9.19 -9.83 -3.77
CA PRO A 52 -9.62 -8.94 -2.69
C PRO A 52 -9.01 -9.29 -1.33
N GLU A 53 -8.64 -10.56 -1.11
CA GLU A 53 -7.98 -11.02 0.11
C GLU A 53 -6.62 -10.35 0.34
N ILE A 54 -5.86 -10.10 -0.73
CA ILE A 54 -4.54 -9.47 -0.64
C ILE A 54 -4.70 -8.02 -0.17
N PHE A 55 -5.69 -7.30 -0.72
CA PHE A 55 -5.98 -5.93 -0.32
C PHE A 55 -6.46 -5.84 1.13
N LYS A 56 -7.28 -6.79 1.57
CA LYS A 56 -7.70 -6.90 2.97
C LYS A 56 -6.51 -7.13 3.90
N ASP A 57 -5.62 -8.06 3.58
CA ASP A 57 -4.43 -8.36 4.38
C ASP A 57 -3.46 -7.17 4.43
N ALA A 58 -3.25 -6.47 3.31
CA ALA A 58 -2.44 -5.27 3.26
C ALA A 58 -3.01 -4.13 4.11
N THR A 59 -4.34 -3.96 4.09
CA THR A 59 -5.03 -2.98 4.94
C THR A 59 -4.85 -3.31 6.42
N ALA A 60 -4.90 -4.59 6.80
CA ALA A 60 -4.67 -5.03 8.18
C ALA A 60 -3.21 -4.81 8.62
N VAL A 61 -2.23 -5.04 7.74
CA VAL A 61 -0.81 -4.73 8.02
C VAL A 61 -0.60 -3.22 8.20
N PHE A 62 -1.24 -2.39 7.37
CA PHE A 62 -1.20 -0.94 7.52
C PHE A 62 -1.80 -0.49 8.85
N LEU A 63 -2.94 -1.07 9.26
CA LEU A 63 -3.55 -0.79 10.56
C LEU A 63 -2.60 -1.15 11.72
N LYS A 64 -1.98 -2.34 11.70
CA LYS A 64 -0.99 -2.75 12.71
C LYS A 64 0.15 -1.73 12.79
N PHE A 65 0.67 -1.28 11.65
CA PHE A 65 1.70 -0.24 11.63
C PHE A 65 1.20 1.08 12.24
N ALA A 66 0.03 1.57 11.83
CA ALA A 66 -0.55 2.80 12.35
C ALA A 66 -0.75 2.75 13.88
N GLN A 67 -1.21 1.61 14.40
CA GLN A 67 -1.33 1.37 15.85
C GLN A 67 0.04 1.34 16.54
N SER A 68 1.07 0.73 15.92
CA SER A 68 2.42 0.64 16.49
C SER A 68 3.14 1.97 16.63
N ILE A 69 2.72 3.00 15.88
CA ILE A 69 3.24 4.37 15.98
C ILE A 69 2.29 5.28 16.77
N GLU A 70 1.28 4.70 17.43
CA GLU A 70 0.25 5.41 18.20
C GLU A 70 -0.46 6.49 17.38
N LEU A 71 -0.69 6.23 16.09
CA LEU A 71 -1.36 7.17 15.21
C LEU A 71 -2.79 7.43 15.74
N PRO A 72 -3.16 8.69 16.01
CA PRO A 72 -4.53 9.01 16.41
C PRO A 72 -5.52 8.54 15.34
N GLU A 73 -6.62 7.94 15.80
CA GLU A 73 -7.70 7.44 14.92
C GLU A 73 -7.19 6.43 13.88
N ALA A 74 -6.20 5.60 14.24
CA ALA A 74 -5.57 4.63 13.33
C ALA A 74 -6.58 3.78 12.53
N GLU A 75 -7.65 3.31 13.17
CA GLU A 75 -8.71 2.53 12.52
C GLU A 75 -9.47 3.34 11.47
N GLU A 76 -10.00 4.51 11.84
CA GLU A 76 -10.78 5.37 10.96
C GLU A 76 -9.94 5.87 9.78
N ARG A 77 -8.68 6.25 10.03
CA ARG A 77 -7.73 6.65 9.00
C ARG A 77 -7.42 5.51 8.04
N THR A 78 -7.22 4.30 8.56
CA THR A 78 -6.97 3.11 7.73
C THR A 78 -8.17 2.82 6.84
N VAL A 79 -9.39 2.84 7.40
CA VAL A 79 -10.63 2.66 6.62
C VAL A 79 -10.75 3.71 5.53
N THR A 80 -10.46 4.97 5.85
CA THR A 80 -10.52 6.09 4.89
C THR A 80 -9.53 5.91 3.75
N ILE A 81 -8.28 5.53 4.05
CA ILE A 81 -7.26 5.26 3.04
C ILE A 81 -7.65 4.07 2.16
N ALA A 82 -8.12 2.97 2.76
CA ALA A 82 -8.54 1.78 2.03
C ALA A 82 -9.71 2.09 1.09
N LYS A 83 -10.72 2.85 1.54
CA LYS A 83 -11.82 3.32 0.68
C LYS A 83 -11.30 4.21 -0.45
N THR A 84 -10.45 5.18 -0.14
CA THR A 84 -9.91 6.10 -1.15
C THR A 84 -9.13 5.36 -2.24
N LEU A 85 -8.38 4.32 -1.87
CA LEU A 85 -7.68 3.47 -2.83
C LEU A 85 -8.66 2.63 -3.64
N ALA A 86 -9.63 1.96 -3.00
CA ALA A 86 -10.61 1.15 -3.69
C ALA A 86 -11.46 1.97 -4.69
N ASP A 87 -11.86 3.18 -4.30
CA ASP A 87 -12.65 4.11 -5.13
C ASP A 87 -11.82 4.73 -6.26
N ARG A 88 -10.48 4.70 -6.17
CA ARG A 88 -9.62 5.23 -7.23
C ARG A 88 -9.77 4.35 -8.47
N PRO A 89 -10.13 4.93 -9.64
CA PRO A 89 -10.22 4.15 -10.87
C PRO A 89 -8.87 3.50 -11.20
N GLN A 90 -8.91 2.28 -11.71
CA GLN A 90 -7.70 1.60 -12.16
C GLN A 90 -7.08 2.39 -13.32
N GLU A 91 -5.84 2.86 -13.15
CA GLU A 91 -5.11 3.44 -14.26
C GLU A 91 -4.83 2.35 -15.31
N LYS A 92 -5.20 2.66 -16.55
CA LYS A 92 -4.91 1.80 -17.70
C LYS A 92 -3.41 1.74 -17.90
N GLU A 93 -2.86 0.54 -18.07
CA GLU A 93 -1.47 0.42 -18.46
C GLU A 93 -1.28 0.99 -19.86
N THR A 94 -0.26 1.84 -19.98
CA THR A 94 0.18 2.39 -21.27
C THR A 94 1.14 1.43 -22.00
N SER A 95 1.46 0.29 -21.38
CA SER A 95 2.37 -0.75 -21.88
C SER A 95 1.65 -2.11 -21.93
N ASN A 96 2.07 -2.97 -22.85
CA ASN A 96 1.61 -4.36 -22.94
C ASN A 96 2.18 -5.27 -21.83
N PHE A 97 3.12 -4.75 -21.04
CA PHE A 97 3.68 -5.47 -19.89
C PHE A 97 2.91 -5.07 -18.63
N SER A 98 2.23 -6.05 -18.02
CA SER A 98 1.64 -5.86 -16.71
C SER A 98 2.64 -6.19 -15.62
N LEU A 99 2.93 -5.21 -14.76
CA LEU A 99 3.68 -5.46 -13.53
C LEU A 99 2.94 -6.43 -12.60
N PHE A 100 1.60 -6.49 -12.70
CA PHE A 100 0.76 -7.32 -11.85
C PHE A 100 0.50 -8.66 -12.53
N ASN A 101 1.08 -9.72 -11.94
CA ASN A 101 0.90 -11.10 -12.37
C ASN A 101 0.69 -12.01 -11.14
N GLU A 102 0.34 -13.26 -11.38
CA GLU A 102 0.07 -14.25 -10.32
C GLU A 102 1.25 -14.47 -9.38
N GLU A 103 2.49 -14.44 -9.89
CA GLU A 103 3.70 -14.64 -9.10
C GLU A 103 3.92 -13.48 -8.12
N LEU A 104 3.92 -12.23 -8.62
CA LEU A 104 4.08 -11.04 -7.79
C LEU A 104 2.99 -10.95 -6.72
N CYS A 105 1.73 -11.19 -7.12
CA CYS A 105 0.62 -11.11 -6.18
C CYS A 105 0.64 -12.28 -5.18
N GLY A 106 1.10 -13.47 -5.58
CA GLY A 106 1.34 -14.61 -4.69
C GLY A 106 2.40 -14.32 -3.64
N ASP A 107 3.55 -13.78 -4.05
CA ASP A 107 4.64 -13.40 -3.16
C ASP A 107 4.22 -12.30 -2.18
N LEU A 108 3.48 -11.31 -2.67
CA LEU A 108 2.90 -10.27 -1.82
C LEU A 108 1.94 -10.86 -0.78
N ALA A 109 1.03 -11.75 -1.20
CA ALA A 109 0.09 -12.40 -0.29
C ALA A 109 0.81 -13.19 0.82
N ALA A 110 1.86 -13.95 0.46
CA ALA A 110 2.66 -14.69 1.43
C ALA A 110 3.40 -13.76 2.40
N GLY A 111 3.99 -12.67 1.89
CA GLY A 111 4.65 -11.65 2.71
C GLY A 111 3.70 -10.99 3.71
N LEU A 112 2.50 -10.59 3.26
CA LEU A 112 1.49 -9.97 4.12
C LEU A 112 1.02 -10.91 5.23
N LYS A 113 0.75 -12.19 4.91
CA LYS A 113 0.36 -13.20 5.92
C LYS A 113 1.44 -13.42 6.98
N SER A 114 2.71 -13.41 6.57
CA SER A 114 3.84 -13.50 7.48
C SER A 114 3.88 -12.32 8.45
N GLU A 115 3.69 -11.08 7.97
CA GLU A 115 3.65 -9.90 8.84
C GLU A 115 2.42 -9.89 9.78
N LEU A 116 1.27 -10.42 9.33
CA LEU A 116 0.09 -10.54 10.18
C LEU A 116 0.22 -11.61 11.27
N SER A 117 1.05 -12.61 11.06
CA SER A 117 1.28 -13.71 12.02
C SER A 117 2.32 -13.38 13.10
N LYS A 118 2.99 -12.23 12.99
CA LYS A 118 3.88 -11.66 14.01
C LYS A 118 3.09 -10.78 14.98
#